data_AF-A0A2N5JMC8-F1
#
_entry.id   AF-A0A2N5JMC8-F1
#
_cell.length_a   1.000
_cell.length_b   1.000
_cell.length_c   1.000
_cell.angle_alpha   90.00
_cell.angle_beta   90.00
_cell.angle_gamma   90.00
#
_symmetry.space_group_name_H-M   'P 1'
#
loop_
_entity.id
_entity.type
_entity.pdbx_description
1 polymer ?
#
loop_
_entity_poly.entity_id
_entity_poly.type
_entity_poly.pdbx_seq_one_letter_code
_entity_poly.pdbx_strand_id
1 'polypeptide(L)' 'MILRKGRPYLVSPGAVLQVQHSDLVQRGDNLALLVFERAKTGDIIQGLPRIEELLEGRKPKEMAILAQRA' A
#
# COMPACT_ATOMS: atom_id res chain seq x y z
N MET A 1 -8.97 34.55 10.24
CA MET A 1 -8.39 33.30 9.69
C MET A 1 -8.52 32.22 10.76
N ILE A 2 -9.25 31.13 10.49
CA ILE A 2 -9.42 30.04 11.45
C ILE A 2 -8.42 28.94 11.10
N LEU A 3 -7.43 28.72 11.96
CA LEU A 3 -6.48 27.62 11.83
C LEU A 3 -7.05 26.39 12.55
N ARG A 4 -7.32 25.31 11.83
CA ARG A 4 -7.74 24.03 12.44
C ARG A 4 -6.54 23.09 12.52
N LYS A 5 -6.33 22.49 13.69
CA LYS A 5 -5.31 21.44 13.85
C LYS A 5 -5.77 20.18 13.11
N GLY A 6 -5.13 19.86 11.99
CA GLY A 6 -5.36 18.62 11.26
C GLY A 6 -4.77 17.41 11.99
N ARG A 7 -5.38 16.23 11.78
CA ARG A 7 -4.79 14.95 12.15
C ARG A 7 -4.48 14.17 10.87
N PRO A 8 -3.21 13.84 10.58
CA PRO A 8 -2.90 13.05 9.40
C PRO A 8 -3.34 11.60 9.61
N TYR A 9 -3.95 11.02 8.57
CA TYR A 9 -4.28 9.60 8.49
C TYR A 9 -3.48 8.99 7.35
N LEU A 10 -2.59 8.05 7.65
CA LEU A 10 -1.78 7.35 6.66
C LEU A 10 -2.58 6.20 6.05
N VAL A 11 -2.43 6.00 4.74
CA VAL A 11 -3.11 4.93 4.00
C VAL A 11 -2.10 4.19 3.12
N SER A 12 -2.36 2.91 2.87
CA SER A 12 -1.52 2.09 2.00
C SER A 12 -1.67 2.53 0.53
N PRO A 13 -0.61 2.40 -0.29
CA PRO A 13 -0.73 2.53 -1.74
C PRO A 13 -1.84 1.60 -2.27
N GLY A 14 -2.67 2.11 -3.18
CA GLY A 14 -3.81 1.38 -3.74
C GLY A 14 -5.08 1.41 -2.89
N ALA A 15 -5.08 2.10 -1.74
CA ALA A 15 -6.30 2.38 -1.00
C ALA A 15 -7.26 3.28 -1.80
N VAL A 16 -8.56 3.03 -1.68
CA VAL A 16 -9.60 3.85 -2.30
C VAL A 16 -10.03 4.92 -1.31
N LEU A 17 -9.78 6.20 -1.64
CA LEU A 17 -10.27 7.33 -0.83
C LEU A 17 -11.77 7.47 -0.99
N GLN A 18 -12.48 7.65 0.12
CA GLN A 18 -13.94 7.86 0.15
C GLN A 18 -14.33 9.33 0.37
N VAL A 19 -13.34 10.20 0.51
CA VAL A 19 -13.49 11.64 0.73
C VAL A 19 -12.66 12.42 -0.30
N GLN A 20 -13.11 13.62 -0.64
CA GLN A 20 -12.44 14.53 -1.57
C GLN A 20 -11.79 15.72 -0.84
N HIS A 21 -11.00 16.49 -1.59
CA HIS A 21 -10.39 17.69 -1.07
C HIS A 21 -11.46 18.72 -0.66
N SER A 22 -11.31 19.30 0.53
CA SER A 22 -12.25 20.25 1.16
C SER A 22 -13.57 19.66 1.68
N ASP A 23 -13.72 18.34 1.69
CA ASP A 23 -14.86 17.71 2.35
C ASP A 23 -14.84 17.94 3.86
N LEU A 24 -16.02 18.19 4.43
CA LEU A 24 -16.22 18.24 5.87
C LEU A 24 -16.44 16.83 6.41
N VAL A 25 -15.44 16.30 7.10
CA VAL A 25 -15.49 14.99 7.75
C VAL A 25 -15.92 15.11 9.21
N GLN A 26 -16.78 14.18 9.64
CA GLN A 26 -17.24 14.03 11.01
C GLN A 26 -16.68 12.76 11.65
N ARG A 27 -16.88 12.64 12.97
CA ARG A 27 -16.47 11.43 13.69
C ARG A 27 -17.37 10.27 13.27
N GLY A 28 -16.75 9.20 12.78
CA GLY A 28 -17.46 7.99 12.32
C GLY A 28 -17.46 7.84 10.80
N ASP A 29 -17.04 8.88 10.06
CA ASP A 29 -16.93 8.80 8.61
C ASP A 29 -15.79 7.86 8.19
N ASN A 30 -16.03 7.10 7.12
CA ASN A 30 -14.99 6.30 6.50
C ASN A 30 -14.14 7.18 5.58
N LEU A 31 -12.84 7.26 5.86
CA LEU A 31 -11.91 8.09 5.08
C LEU A 31 -11.34 7.35 3.86
N ALA A 32 -11.04 6.06 4.02
CA ALA A 32 -10.45 5.24 2.98
C ALA A 32 -10.77 3.76 3.18
N LEU A 33 -10.90 3.04 2.07
CA LEU A 33 -10.94 1.58 2.03
C LEU A 33 -9.55 1.04 1.72
N LEU A 34 -8.95 0.33 2.68
CA LEU A 34 -7.69 -0.36 2.48
C LEU A 34 -7.93 -1.66 1.71
N VAL A 35 -7.44 -1.71 0.48
CA VAL A 35 -7.49 -2.92 -0.34
C VAL A 35 -6.23 -3.73 -0.08
N PHE A 36 -6.38 -4.95 0.42
CA PHE A 36 -5.29 -5.89 0.59
C PHE A 36 -5.77 -7.28 0.21
N GLU A 37 -4.89 -8.05 -0.43
CA GLU A 37 -5.14 -9.47 -0.64
C GLU A 37 -4.90 -10.20 0.67
N ARG A 38 -5.94 -10.85 1.18
CA ARG A 38 -5.77 -11.78 2.30
C ARG A 38 -5.15 -13.04 1.73
N ALA A 39 -3.88 -13.28 2.06
CA ALA A 39 -3.23 -14.55 1.74
C ALA A 39 -4.07 -15.69 2.32
N LYS A 40 -4.70 -16.48 1.44
CA LYS A 40 -5.23 -17.79 1.83
C LYS A 40 -4.00 -18.65 2.07
N THR A 41 -3.92 -19.32 3.22
CA THR A 41 -2.79 -20.21 3.53
C THR A 41 -2.77 -21.35 2.52
N GLY A 42 -1.98 -21.19 1.46
CA GLY A 42 -1.60 -22.26 0.53
C GLY A 42 -0.36 -22.98 1.05
N ASP A 43 0.00 -24.08 0.39
CA ASP A 43 1.22 -24.82 0.71
C ASP A 43 2.45 -23.89 0.63
N ILE A 44 3.09 -23.66 1.78
CA ILE A 44 4.21 -22.71 1.93
C ILE A 44 5.40 -23.07 1.04
N ILE A 45 5.50 -24.32 0.61
CA ILE A 45 6.59 -24.84 -0.24
C ILE A 45 6.65 -24.09 -1.57
N GLN A 46 5.50 -23.62 -2.10
CA GLN A 46 5.48 -22.85 -3.35
C GLN A 46 6.12 -21.45 -3.20
N GLY A 47 6.16 -20.89 -1.99
CA GLY A 47 6.69 -19.55 -1.71
C GLY A 47 8.15 -19.51 -1.25
N LEU A 48 8.70 -20.63 -0.78
CA LEU A 48 10.07 -20.71 -0.24
C LEU A 48 11.15 -20.23 -1.24
N PRO A 49 11.14 -20.63 -2.54
CA PRO A 49 12.16 -20.17 -3.48
C PRO A 49 12.19 -18.64 -3.63
N ARG A 50 11.02 -17.99 -3.53
CA ARG A 50 10.92 -16.54 -3.64
C ARG A 50 11.48 -15.83 -2.41
N ILE A 51 11.31 -16.40 -1.22
CA ILE A 51 11.88 -15.87 0.02
C ILE A 51 13.41 -15.97 -0.03
N GLU A 52 13.95 -17.11 -0.47
CA GLU A 52 15.40 -17.30 -0.64
C GLU A 52 16.01 -16.27 -1.61
N GLU A 53 15.40 -16.06 -2.77
CA GLU A 53 15.85 -15.04 -3.74
C GLU A 53 15.91 -13.63 -3.14
N LEU A 54 14.89 -13.26 -2.35
CA LEU A 54 14.80 -11.94 -1.71
C LEU A 54 15.83 -11.78 -0.59
N LEU A 55 16.03 -12.81 0.23
CA LEU A 55 16.99 -12.78 1.35
C LEU A 55 18.45 -12.77 0.85
N GLU A 56 18.74 -13.48 -0.23
CA GLU A 56 20.06 -13.50 -0.85
C GLU A 56 20.33 -12.28 -1.75
N GLY A 57 19.33 -11.43 -2.00
CA GLY A 57 19.47 -10.24 -2.85
C GLY A 57 19.75 -10.57 -4.32
N ARG A 58 19.28 -11.73 -4.80
CA ARG A 58 19.52 -12.17 -6.19
C ARG A 58 18.85 -11.24 -7.19
N LYS A 59 19.54 -10.93 -8.29
CA LYS A 59 18.92 -10.21 -9.41
C LYS A 59 17.86 -11.11 -10.08
N PRO A 60 16.66 -10.58 -10.40
CA PRO A 60 15.66 -11.32 -11.14
C PRO A 60 16.21 -11.81 -12.49
N LYS A 61 15.85 -13.03 -12.91
CA LYS A 61 16.25 -13.58 -14.23
C LYS A 61 15.76 -12.70 -15.37
N GLU A 62 14.54 -12.18 -15.26
CA GLU A 62 13.97 -11.18 -16.17
C GLU A 62 14.08 -9.81 -15.52
N MET A 63 15.09 -9.04 -15.91
CA MET A 63 15.25 -7.68 -15.41
C MET A 63 14.29 -6.73 -16.11
N ALA A 64 13.45 -6.04 -15.34
CA ALA A 64 12.65 -4.93 -15.83
C ALA A 64 13.48 -3.63 -15.83
N ILE A 65 13.36 -2.85 -16.91
CA ILE A 65 13.92 -1.50 -16.98
C ILE A 65 12.87 -0.54 -16.39
N LEU A 66 13.21 0.12 -15.28
CA LEU A 66 12.36 1.14 -14.67
C LEU A 66 12.81 2.52 -15.17
N ALA A 67 11.87 3.35 -15.61
CA ALA A 67 12.15 4.73 -15.98
C ALA A 67 12.64 5.49 -14.73
N GLN A 68 13.73 6.25 -14.88
CA GLN A 68 14.20 7.12 -13.80
C GLN A 68 13.21 8.28 -13.64
N ARG A 69 12.79 8.50 -12.40
CA ARG A 69 11.91 9.62 -12.05
C ARG A 69 12.76 10.90 -12.11
N ALA A 70 12.32 11.87 -12.92
CA ALA A 70 12.91 13.21 -12.98
C ALA A 70 12.68 13.98 -11.67
#